data_AF-A0A268TEZ2-F1
#
_entry.id   AF-A0A268TEZ2-F1
#
_cell.length_a   1.000
_cell.length_b   1.000
_cell.length_c   1.000
_cell.angle_alpha   90.00
_cell.angle_beta   90.00
_cell.angle_gamma   90.00
#
_symmetry.space_group_name_H-M   'P 1'
#
loop_
_entity.id
_entity.type
_entity.pdbx_description
1 polymer ?
#
loop_
_entity_poly.entity_id
_entity_poly.type
_entity_poly.pdbx_seq_one_letter_code
_entity_poly.pdbx_strand_id
1 'polypeptide(L)'
;MMDHSIINPYMDGRTLHQIFASLLFIPYVWYIYVLFTFKTYKALNSKLFFIMPIVFFLVAVSFFSGIFLLAMRHFVMDFKISAMIFVFLCYAIGEGVRLKKIKFARTSEERFAKYVKGCKIMYICFLVLYIIMMGIAEGMN
;
A
#
# COMPACT_ATOMS: atom_id res chain seq x y z
N MET A 1 40.71 -13.58 0.03
CA MET A 1 39.54 -14.43 -0.26
C MET A 1 38.43 -13.95 0.65
N MET A 2 37.50 -13.12 0.15
CA MET A 2 36.40 -12.61 0.97
C MET A 2 35.40 -13.74 1.20
N ASP A 3 35.00 -13.91 2.46
CA ASP A 3 34.06 -14.93 2.88
C ASP A 3 32.66 -14.63 2.30
N HIS A 4 32.27 -15.41 1.29
CA HIS A 4 30.95 -15.31 0.66
C HIS A 4 29.83 -15.85 1.58
N SER A 5 30.12 -16.32 2.80
CA SER A 5 29.10 -16.78 3.75
C SER A 5 28.37 -15.67 4.50
N ILE A 6 28.80 -14.40 4.38
CA ILE A 6 28.23 -13.27 5.14
C ILE A 6 27.07 -12.59 4.38
N ILE A 7 27.02 -12.71 3.05
CA ILE A 7 25.98 -12.06 2.22
C ILE A 7 24.99 -13.13 1.78
N ASN A 8 23.77 -13.07 2.31
CA ASN A 8 22.64 -13.84 1.79
C ASN A 8 21.72 -12.86 1.03
N PRO A 9 21.87 -12.75 -0.31
CA PRO A 9 21.16 -11.74 -1.09
C PRO A 9 19.64 -11.83 -0.97
N TYR A 10 19.12 -13.04 -0.73
CA TYR A 10 17.71 -13.26 -0.50
C TYR A 10 17.24 -12.68 0.83
N MET A 11 18.02 -12.84 1.91
CA MET A 11 17.68 -12.31 3.23
C MET A 11 17.78 -10.78 3.27
N ASP A 12 18.79 -10.21 2.62
CA ASP A 12 18.94 -8.76 2.47
C ASP A 12 17.78 -8.17 1.65
N GLY A 13 17.46 -8.80 0.52
CA GLY A 13 16.32 -8.42 -0.31
C GLY A 13 14.98 -8.52 0.43
N ARG A 14 14.78 -9.59 1.22
CA ARG A 14 13.59 -9.78 2.05
C ARG A 14 13.45 -8.66 3.08
N THR A 15 14.54 -8.32 3.76
CA THR A 15 14.57 -7.25 4.76
C THR A 15 14.23 -5.90 4.12
N LEU A 16 14.83 -5.59 2.97
CA LEU A 16 14.51 -4.37 2.21
C LEU A 16 13.04 -4.32 1.80
N HIS A 17 12.51 -5.41 1.24
CA HIS A 17 11.10 -5.51 0.88
C HIS A 17 10.19 -5.29 2.09
N GLN A 18 10.50 -5.89 3.23
CA GLN A 18 9.74 -5.74 4.46
C GLN A 18 9.74 -4.28 4.95
N ILE A 19 10.87 -3.58 4.90
CA ILE A 19 10.97 -2.17 5.29
C ILE A 19 10.05 -1.31 4.40
N PHE A 20 10.18 -1.41 3.07
CA PHE A 20 9.36 -0.61 2.15
C PHE A 20 7.88 -0.97 2.22
N ALA A 21 7.54 -2.25 2.35
CA ALA A 21 6.16 -2.69 2.53
C ALA A 21 5.57 -2.18 3.86
N SER A 22 6.36 -2.13 4.92
CA SER A 22 5.92 -1.59 6.21
C SER A 22 5.69 -0.07 6.15
N LEU A 23 6.50 0.65 5.38
CA LEU A 23 6.32 2.09 5.17
C LEU A 23 5.00 2.47 4.48
N LEU A 24 4.32 1.54 3.79
CA LEU A 24 2.98 1.77 3.23
C LEU A 24 1.95 2.16 4.30
N PHE A 25 2.14 1.75 5.55
CA PHE A 25 1.28 2.11 6.66
C PHE A 25 1.16 3.64 6.84
N ILE A 26 2.28 4.35 6.75
CA ILE A 26 2.38 5.80 7.00
C ILE A 26 1.44 6.62 6.10
N PRO A 27 1.52 6.54 4.76
CA PRO A 27 0.66 7.33 3.90
C PRO A 27 -0.82 6.92 3.99
N TYR A 28 -1.15 5.65 4.30
CA TYR A 28 -2.55 5.24 4.48
C TYR A 28 -3.16 5.81 5.75
N VAL A 29 -2.42 5.83 6.87
CA VAL A 29 -2.84 6.55 8.09
C VAL A 29 -2.98 8.04 7.80
N TRP A 30 -2.05 8.62 7.04
CA TRP A 30 -2.13 10.03 6.65
C TRP A 30 -3.38 10.32 5.80
N TYR A 31 -3.72 9.44 4.86
CA TYR A 31 -4.96 9.57 4.09
C TYR A 31 -6.20 9.60 4.98
N ILE A 32 -6.29 8.67 5.94
CA ILE A 32 -7.39 8.62 6.90
C ILE A 32 -7.45 9.92 7.70
N TYR A 33 -6.33 10.33 8.31
CA TYR A 33 -6.26 11.56 9.07
C TYR A 33 -6.76 12.78 8.28
N VAL A 34 -6.30 12.93 7.03
CA VAL A 34 -6.71 14.02 6.16
C VAL A 34 -8.19 13.93 5.78
N LEU A 35 -8.72 12.73 5.53
CA LEU A 35 -10.13 12.52 5.25
C LEU A 35 -11.04 12.79 6.45
N PHE A 36 -10.55 12.70 7.68
CA PHE A 36 -11.33 13.03 8.89
C PHE A 36 -11.20 14.48 9.35
N THR A 37 -10.13 15.19 8.97
CA THR A 37 -9.81 16.54 9.49
C THR A 37 -9.92 17.67 8.47
N PHE A 38 -10.27 17.37 7.21
CA PHE A 38 -10.37 18.41 6.18
C PHE A 38 -11.47 19.44 6.50
N LYS A 39 -11.14 20.73 6.33
CA LYS A 39 -12.10 21.84 6.50
C LYS A 39 -12.80 22.23 5.19
N THR A 40 -12.12 22.08 4.06
CA THR A 40 -12.64 22.40 2.72
C THR A 40 -12.22 21.34 1.71
N TYR A 41 -13.03 21.15 0.66
CA TYR A 41 -12.72 20.19 -0.39
C TYR A 41 -11.47 20.55 -1.20
N LYS A 42 -11.19 21.85 -1.38
CA LYS A 42 -9.95 22.34 -2.01
C LYS A 42 -8.72 21.92 -1.21
N ALA A 43 -8.74 22.12 0.11
CA ALA A 43 -7.63 21.72 0.99
C ALA A 43 -7.45 20.20 1.02
N LEU A 44 -8.55 19.44 1.02
CA LEU A 44 -8.50 17.99 0.91
C LEU A 44 -7.80 17.55 -0.37
N ASN A 45 -8.25 18.07 -1.52
CA ASN A 45 -7.69 17.68 -2.82
C ASN A 45 -6.19 17.99 -2.94
N SER A 46 -5.74 19.14 -2.42
CA SER A 46 -4.31 19.50 -2.41
C SER A 46 -3.48 18.51 -1.58
N LYS A 47 -3.93 18.19 -0.35
CA LYS A 47 -3.24 17.21 0.51
C LYS A 47 -3.22 15.80 -0.10
N LEU A 48 -4.34 15.36 -0.68
CA LEU A 48 -4.42 14.05 -1.35
C LEU A 48 -3.44 13.96 -2.53
N PHE A 49 -3.27 15.05 -3.29
CA PHE A 49 -2.34 15.13 -4.41
C PHE A 49 -0.88 15.03 -3.96
N PHE A 50 -0.56 15.56 -2.78
CA PHE A 50 0.78 15.47 -2.19
C PHE A 50 1.12 14.05 -1.66
N ILE A 51 0.17 13.37 -1.01
CA ILE A 51 0.39 12.02 -0.46
C ILE A 51 0.50 10.97 -1.57
N MET A 52 -0.22 11.19 -2.68
CA MET A 52 -0.32 10.28 -3.81
C MET A 52 1.00 9.80 -4.43
N PRO A 53 1.97 10.68 -4.80
CA PRO A 53 3.25 10.22 -5.34
C PRO A 53 4.02 9.31 -4.37
N ILE A 54 3.92 9.57 -3.05
CA ILE A 54 4.57 8.74 -2.02
C ILE A 54 3.97 7.32 -2.02
N VAL A 55 2.64 7.23 -2.10
CA VAL A 55 1.92 5.94 -2.15
C VAL A 55 2.29 5.16 -3.40
N PHE A 56 2.25 5.81 -4.58
CA PHE A 56 2.61 5.14 -5.84
C PHE A 56 4.06 4.68 -5.86
N PHE A 57 4.97 5.47 -5.31
CA PHE A 57 6.36 5.08 -5.15
C PHE A 57 6.49 3.83 -4.27
N LEU A 58 5.90 3.82 -3.07
CA LEU A 58 6.00 2.69 -2.15
C LEU A 58 5.31 1.43 -2.70
N VAL A 59 4.16 1.57 -3.37
CA VAL A 59 3.48 0.46 -4.04
C VAL A 59 4.37 -0.11 -5.15
N ALA A 60 4.98 0.74 -5.98
CA ALA A 60 5.88 0.29 -7.04
C ALA A 60 7.12 -0.42 -6.48
N VAL A 61 7.79 0.15 -5.48
CA VAL A 61 8.96 -0.48 -4.84
C VAL A 61 8.58 -1.83 -4.23
N SER A 62 7.45 -1.90 -3.53
CA SER A 62 6.94 -3.15 -2.94
C SER A 62 6.65 -4.20 -4.01
N PHE A 63 6.05 -3.80 -5.14
CA PHE A 63 5.77 -4.69 -6.27
C PHE A 63 7.04 -5.27 -6.88
N PHE A 64 7.99 -4.41 -7.27
CA PHE A 64 9.20 -4.85 -7.96
C PHE A 64 10.11 -5.68 -7.04
N SER A 65 10.29 -5.25 -5.79
CA SER A 65 11.05 -6.03 -4.81
C SER A 65 10.38 -7.38 -4.50
N GLY A 66 9.05 -7.43 -4.42
CA GLY A 66 8.29 -8.67 -4.22
C GLY A 66 8.45 -9.65 -5.39
N ILE A 67 8.37 -9.17 -6.64
CA ILE A 67 8.62 -9.99 -7.83
C ILE A 67 10.06 -10.51 -7.84
N PHE A 68 11.03 -9.67 -7.49
CA PHE A 68 12.44 -10.08 -7.46
C PHE A 68 12.66 -11.20 -6.44
N LEU A 69 12.08 -11.10 -5.24
CA LEU A 69 12.14 -12.16 -4.23
C LEU A 69 11.43 -13.44 -4.66
N LEU A 70 10.30 -13.32 -5.35
CA LEU A 70 9.59 -14.46 -5.90
C LEU A 70 10.44 -15.17 -6.97
N ALA A 71 11.11 -14.42 -7.83
CA ALA A 71 12.02 -14.97 -8.83
C ALA A 71 13.24 -15.68 -8.18
N MET A 72 13.81 -15.11 -7.11
CA MET A 72 14.88 -15.75 -6.34
C MET A 72 14.44 -17.06 -5.68
N ARG A 73 13.14 -17.21 -5.38
CA ARG A 73 12.53 -18.47 -4.92
C ARG A 73 12.06 -19.37 -6.07
N HIS A 74 12.47 -19.11 -7.31
CA HIS A 74 12.01 -19.85 -8.49
C HIS A 74 10.47 -19.89 -8.64
N PHE A 75 9.81 -18.81 -8.25
CA PHE A 75 8.34 -18.67 -8.29
C PHE A 75 7.57 -19.70 -7.45
N VAL A 76 8.19 -20.25 -6.40
CA VAL A 76 7.50 -21.10 -5.43
C VAL A 76 6.47 -20.26 -4.67
N MET A 77 5.20 -20.61 -4.86
CA MET A 77 4.06 -19.95 -4.25
C MET A 77 3.63 -20.70 -2.99
N ASP A 78 3.81 -20.07 -1.83
CA ASP A 78 3.19 -20.52 -0.58
C ASP A 78 1.97 -19.67 -0.25
N PHE A 79 1.25 -20.06 0.81
CA PHE A 79 0.06 -19.34 1.28
C PHE A 79 0.39 -17.89 1.67
N LYS A 80 1.57 -17.64 2.28
CA LYS A 80 2.00 -16.30 2.70
C LYS A 80 2.19 -15.39 1.48
N ILE A 81 2.93 -15.85 0.47
CA ILE A 81 3.15 -15.11 -0.78
C ILE A 81 1.81 -14.85 -1.48
N SER A 82 0.93 -15.85 -1.55
CA SER A 82 -0.39 -15.72 -2.18
C SER A 82 -1.24 -14.65 -1.47
N ALA A 83 -1.24 -14.65 -0.14
CA ALA A 83 -1.92 -13.63 0.67
C ALA A 83 -1.30 -12.23 0.46
N MET A 84 0.03 -12.10 0.42
CA MET A 84 0.72 -10.84 0.15
C MET A 84 0.35 -10.27 -1.22
N ILE A 85 0.32 -11.10 -2.26
CA ILE A 85 -0.08 -10.69 -3.61
C ILE A 85 -1.54 -10.22 -3.63
N PHE A 86 -2.43 -10.95 -2.96
CA PHE A 86 -3.84 -10.55 -2.85
C PHE A 86 -3.99 -9.16 -2.18
N VAL A 87 -3.35 -8.95 -1.03
CA VAL A 87 -3.40 -7.66 -0.32
C VAL A 87 -2.80 -6.54 -1.17
N PHE A 88 -1.68 -6.81 -1.84
CA PHE A 88 -1.07 -5.87 -2.78
C PHE A 88 -2.04 -5.47 -3.91
N LEU A 89 -2.74 -6.45 -4.51
CA LEU A 89 -3.73 -6.18 -5.54
C LEU A 89 -4.89 -5.33 -5.02
N CYS A 90 -5.37 -5.58 -3.79
CA CYS A 90 -6.38 -4.73 -3.15
C CYS A 90 -5.91 -3.26 -3.07
N TYR A 91 -4.66 -3.03 -2.63
CA TYR A 91 -4.08 -1.68 -2.58
C TYR A 91 -3.96 -1.02 -3.95
N ALA A 92 -3.36 -1.72 -4.92
CA ALA A 92 -3.16 -1.20 -6.27
C ALA A 92 -4.50 -0.87 -6.95
N ILE A 93 -5.48 -1.77 -6.86
CA ILE A 93 -6.82 -1.57 -7.44
C ILE A 93 -7.55 -0.42 -6.76
N GLY A 94 -7.54 -0.34 -5.42
CA GLY A 94 -8.25 0.73 -4.72
C GLY A 94 -7.64 2.11 -4.99
N GLU A 95 -6.31 2.23 -5.05
CA GLU A 95 -5.66 3.49 -5.48
C GLU A 95 -6.03 3.85 -6.94
N GLY A 96 -6.08 2.87 -7.84
CA GLY A 96 -6.56 3.06 -9.21
C GLY A 96 -8.02 3.51 -9.28
N VAL A 97 -8.90 2.92 -8.47
CA VAL A 97 -10.32 3.30 -8.38
C VAL A 97 -10.45 4.72 -7.81
N ARG A 98 -9.67 5.08 -6.79
CA ARG A 98 -9.66 6.44 -6.22
C ARG A 98 -9.28 7.48 -7.26
N LEU A 99 -8.21 7.23 -8.04
CA LEU A 99 -7.78 8.12 -9.12
C LEU A 99 -8.85 8.35 -10.17
N LYS A 100 -9.63 7.31 -10.51
CA LYS A 100 -10.76 7.46 -11.43
C LYS A 100 -11.87 8.27 -10.78
N LYS A 101 -12.28 7.93 -9.54
CA LYS A 101 -13.39 8.58 -8.84
C LYS A 101 -13.13 10.06 -8.54
N ILE A 102 -11.91 10.46 -8.20
CA ILE A 102 -11.60 11.87 -7.88
C ILE A 102 -11.79 12.79 -9.09
N LYS A 103 -11.54 12.30 -10.32
CA LYS A 103 -11.77 13.06 -11.56
C LYS A 103 -13.25 13.43 -11.73
N PHE A 104 -14.15 12.48 -11.48
CA PHE A 104 -15.59 12.70 -11.56
C PHE A 104 -16.15 13.48 -10.37
N ALA A 105 -15.59 13.25 -9.17
CA ALA A 105 -16.07 13.86 -7.92
C ALA A 105 -15.91 15.39 -7.89
N ARG A 106 -14.93 15.96 -8.60
CA ARG A 106 -14.67 17.41 -8.66
C ARG A 106 -15.79 18.23 -9.34
N THR A 107 -16.77 17.57 -9.95
CA THR A 107 -17.84 18.24 -10.72
C THR A 107 -19.01 18.75 -9.89
N SER A 108 -19.20 18.25 -8.67
CA SER A 108 -20.26 18.70 -7.76
C SER A 108 -19.91 18.39 -6.31
N GLU A 109 -20.33 19.23 -5.37
CA GLU A 109 -20.09 18.99 -3.95
C GLU A 109 -20.72 17.68 -3.43
N GLU A 110 -21.93 17.34 -3.89
CA GLU A 110 -22.61 16.10 -3.47
C GLU A 110 -21.79 14.85 -3.86
N ARG A 111 -21.30 14.80 -5.11
CA ARG A 111 -20.43 13.70 -5.57
C ARG A 111 -19.11 13.67 -4.82
N PHE A 112 -18.57 14.83 -4.45
CA PHE A 112 -17.35 14.91 -3.65
C PHE A 112 -17.56 14.38 -2.22
N ALA A 113 -18.69 14.69 -1.59
CA ALA A 113 -19.05 14.12 -0.29
C ALA A 113 -19.18 12.59 -0.35
N LYS A 114 -19.84 12.05 -1.39
CA LYS A 114 -19.92 10.58 -1.62
C LYS A 114 -18.53 9.96 -1.84
N TYR A 115 -17.67 10.64 -2.60
CA TYR A 115 -16.27 10.23 -2.81
C TYR A 115 -15.51 10.15 -1.48
N VAL A 116 -15.61 11.17 -0.63
CA VAL A 116 -14.95 11.19 0.69
C VAL A 116 -15.42 10.03 1.56
N LYS A 117 -16.74 9.79 1.64
CA LYS A 117 -17.29 8.66 2.42
C LYS A 117 -16.75 7.32 1.89
N GLY A 118 -16.72 7.14 0.57
CA GLY A 118 -16.16 5.94 -0.05
C GLY A 118 -14.66 5.76 0.23
N CYS A 119 -13.88 6.84 0.17
CA CYS A 119 -12.46 6.78 0.48
C CYS A 119 -12.21 6.43 1.95
N LYS A 120 -12.98 6.99 2.89
CA LYS A 120 -12.86 6.65 4.32
C LYS A 120 -13.02 5.15 4.54
N ILE A 121 -14.08 4.55 3.99
CA ILE A 121 -14.33 3.10 4.12
C ILE A 121 -13.18 2.31 3.50
N MET A 122 -12.78 2.66 2.27
CA MET A 122 -11.70 1.97 1.56
C MET A 122 -10.38 1.99 2.35
N TYR A 123 -9.99 3.14 2.88
CA TYR A 123 -8.74 3.25 3.64
C TYR A 123 -8.80 2.58 5.02
N ILE A 124 -9.97 2.57 5.67
CA ILE A 124 -10.17 1.75 6.88
C ILE A 124 -10.01 0.26 6.54
N CYS A 125 -10.63 -0.21 5.45
CA CYS A 125 -10.44 -1.59 4.98
C CYS A 125 -8.96 -1.89 4.69
N PHE A 126 -8.23 -0.94 4.12
CA PHE A 126 -6.79 -1.10 3.87
C PHE A 126 -5.99 -1.23 5.17
N LEU A 127 -6.29 -0.42 6.19
CA LEU A 127 -5.67 -0.58 7.50
C LEU A 127 -5.95 -1.95 8.12
N VAL A 128 -7.19 -2.42 8.04
CA VAL A 128 -7.55 -3.75 8.56
C VAL A 128 -6.80 -4.86 7.81
N LEU A 129 -6.73 -4.78 6.47
CA LEU A 129 -5.95 -5.72 5.66
C LEU A 129 -4.46 -5.70 6.02
N TYR A 130 -3.89 -4.52 6.27
CA TYR A 130 -2.51 -4.37 6.72
C TYR A 130 -2.28 -5.12 8.05
N ILE A 131 -3.14 -4.89 9.05
CA ILE A 131 -3.03 -5.53 10.37
C ILE A 131 -3.15 -7.05 10.25
N ILE A 132 -4.12 -7.54 9.46
CA ILE A 132 -4.29 -8.98 9.21
C ILE A 132 -3.02 -9.55 8.55
N MET A 133 -2.47 -8.87 7.54
CA MET A 133 -1.26 -9.33 6.84
C MET A 133 -0.04 -9.36 7.76
N MET A 134 0.12 -8.39 8.66
CA MET A 134 1.19 -8.42 9.67
C MET A 134 1.03 -9.63 10.61
N GLY A 135 -0.20 -9.92 11.06
CA GLY A 135 -0.49 -11.12 11.84
C GLY A 135 -0.18 -12.42 11.11
N ILE A 136 -0.47 -12.51 9.80
CA ILE A 136 -0.13 -13.68 8.97
C ILE A 136 1.40 -13.79 8.77
N ALA A 137 2.10 -12.66 8.65
CA ALA A 137 3.54 -12.63 8.49
C ALA A 137 4.28 -13.11 9.75
N GLU A 138 3.75 -12.79 10.94
CA GLU A 138 4.34 -13.11 12.25
C GLU A 138 3.87 -14.46 12.83
N GLY A 139 2.59 -14.82 12.66
CA GLY A 139 1.92 -15.91 13.38
C GLY A 139 2.06 -17.32 12.78
N MET A 140 3.01 -17.53 11.86
CA MET A 140 3.27 -18.84 11.24
C MET A 140 4.77 -19.16 11.29
N ASN A 141 5.37 -18.98 12.46
CA ASN A 141 6.66 -19.54 12.83
C ASN A 141 6.45 -20.86 13.57
#